data_AF-A0A918TMS2-F1
#
_entry.id   AF-A0A918TMS2-F1
#
_cell.length_a   1.000
_cell.length_b   1.000
_cell.length_c   1.000
_cell.angle_alpha   90.00
_cell.angle_beta   90.00
_cell.angle_gamma   90.00
#
_symmetry.space_group_name_H-M   'P 1'
#
loop_
_entity.id
_entity.type
_entity.pdbx_description
1 polymer ?
#
loop_
_entity_poly.entity_id
_entity_poly.type
_entity_poly.pdbx_seq_one_letter_code
_entity_poly.pdbx_strand_id
1 'polypeptide(L)'
;MKKWVIGLLILVSLPILFPLVLMTGLFAVVATGTDREHWNQRVTIVIETPGGEVSGRVVQRVDWEGTRGLYKSITSGSDAGQTSIRVTGEALALEVTPGRWLFALLKGDNGWQGEPGLNAGYVIAVPKGHHARSAEGVDDILAYPKDQPLELPPEAWPMLVTFDDITKPETVRRVDPADLAAVFGAGVRLKAAKLEVTDAAVTEGRVEGVLGTDFFLKWAKRHKEELAKDNTMENPYFQSLAARMYKNVFIEGSAQ
;
A
#
# COMPACT_ATOMS: atom_id res chain seq x y z
N MET A 1 -32.10 -61.12 -10.74
CA MET A 1 -32.32 -60.37 -9.48
C MET A 1 -31.28 -59.27 -9.21
N LYS A 2 -29.98 -59.46 -9.47
CA LYS A 2 -28.93 -58.46 -9.15
C LYS A 2 -29.01 -57.11 -9.91
N LYS A 3 -29.38 -57.09 -11.20
CA LYS A 3 -29.39 -55.85 -12.01
C LYS A 3 -30.52 -54.87 -11.65
N TRP A 4 -31.68 -55.37 -11.21
CA TRP A 4 -32.83 -54.55 -10.81
C TRP A 4 -32.65 -53.88 -9.45
N VAL A 5 -32.00 -54.57 -8.51
CA VAL A 5 -31.68 -53.99 -7.18
C VAL A 5 -30.64 -52.88 -7.29
N ILE A 6 -29.65 -53.01 -8.19
CA ILE A 6 -28.64 -51.97 -8.44
C ILE A 6 -29.26 -50.75 -9.12
N GLY A 7 -30.15 -50.95 -10.11
CA GLY A 7 -30.86 -49.85 -10.77
C GLY A 7 -31.76 -49.06 -9.82
N LEU A 8 -32.45 -49.73 -8.89
CA LEU A 8 -33.31 -49.09 -7.89
C LEU A 8 -32.50 -48.33 -6.84
N LEU A 9 -31.35 -48.86 -6.39
CA LEU A 9 -30.45 -48.17 -5.46
C LEU A 9 -29.83 -46.90 -6.07
N ILE A 10 -29.52 -46.90 -7.37
CA ILE A 10 -29.03 -45.72 -8.09
C ILE A 10 -30.14 -44.67 -8.26
N LEU A 11 -31.39 -45.09 -8.54
CA LEU A 11 -32.53 -44.18 -8.70
C LEU A 11 -32.96 -43.50 -7.39
N VAL A 12 -32.81 -44.18 -6.25
CA VAL A 12 -33.19 -43.66 -4.92
C VAL A 12 -32.09 -42.81 -4.28
N SER A 13 -30.82 -43.06 -4.63
CA SER A 13 -29.67 -42.29 -4.10
C SER A 13 -29.43 -40.97 -4.84
N LEU A 14 -29.76 -40.88 -6.13
CA LEU A 14 -29.64 -39.66 -6.94
C LEU A 14 -30.36 -38.41 -6.37
N PRO A 15 -31.64 -38.49 -5.93
CA PRO A 15 -32.35 -37.32 -5.38
C PRO A 15 -31.91 -36.92 -3.98
N ILE A 16 -31.05 -37.69 -3.31
CA ILE A 16 -30.49 -37.37 -1.98
C ILE A 16 -29.04 -36.86 -2.12
N LEU A 17 -28.23 -37.49 -2.98
CA LEU A 17 -26.86 -37.07 -3.25
C LEU A 17 -26.79 -35.73 -3.99
N PHE A 18 -27.72 -35.47 -4.91
CA PHE A 18 -27.73 -34.22 -5.67
C PHE A 18 -27.97 -32.96 -4.80
N PRO A 19 -28.99 -32.88 -3.94
CA PRO A 19 -29.15 -31.74 -3.03
C PRO A 19 -28.04 -31.67 -1.97
N LEU A 20 -27.43 -32.79 -1.57
CA LEU A 20 -26.29 -32.77 -0.65
C LEU A 20 -25.06 -32.15 -1.33
N VAL A 21 -24.77 -32.48 -2.58
CA VAL A 21 -23.68 -31.89 -3.38
C VAL A 21 -23.95 -30.40 -3.69
N LEU A 22 -25.22 -30.04 -3.97
CA LEU A 22 -25.61 -28.63 -4.10
C LEU A 22 -25.49 -27.87 -2.78
N MET A 23 -25.85 -28.49 -1.65
CA MET A 23 -25.69 -27.88 -0.33
C MET A 23 -24.24 -27.73 0.08
N THR A 24 -23.38 -28.72 -0.19
CA THR A 24 -21.93 -28.60 0.07
C THR A 24 -21.26 -27.61 -0.87
N GLY A 25 -21.67 -27.55 -2.14
CA GLY A 25 -21.21 -26.54 -3.10
C GLY A 25 -21.63 -25.12 -2.70
N LEU A 26 -22.90 -24.93 -2.32
CA LEU A 26 -23.42 -23.65 -1.83
C LEU A 26 -22.76 -23.25 -0.50
N PHE A 27 -22.56 -24.21 0.41
CA PHE A 27 -21.85 -23.99 1.67
C PHE A 27 -20.40 -23.59 1.41
N ALA A 28 -19.70 -24.25 0.47
CA ALA A 28 -18.33 -23.88 0.11
C ALA A 28 -18.27 -22.44 -0.44
N VAL A 29 -19.17 -22.07 -1.36
CA VAL A 29 -19.22 -20.70 -1.92
C VAL A 29 -19.52 -19.65 -0.83
N VAL A 30 -20.45 -19.94 0.09
CA VAL A 30 -20.80 -19.03 1.20
C VAL A 30 -19.75 -19.01 2.32
N ALA A 31 -18.97 -20.09 2.47
CA ALA A 31 -17.93 -20.25 3.48
C ALA A 31 -16.51 -19.97 2.98
N THR A 32 -16.29 -19.56 1.73
CA THR A 32 -14.94 -19.19 1.24
C THR A 32 -14.95 -17.92 0.38
N GLY A 33 -15.94 -17.04 0.57
CA GLY A 33 -16.06 -15.80 -0.21
C GLY A 33 -14.95 -14.79 0.12
N THR A 34 -14.32 -14.28 -0.94
CA THR A 34 -13.34 -13.18 -0.85
C THR A 34 -13.93 -11.94 -1.51
N ASP A 35 -13.87 -10.82 -0.81
CA ASP A 35 -14.26 -9.52 -1.31
C ASP A 35 -13.04 -8.76 -1.80
N ARG A 36 -13.25 -8.00 -2.88
CA ARG A 36 -12.26 -7.13 -3.47
C ARG A 36 -12.85 -5.75 -3.60
N GLU A 37 -12.25 -4.81 -2.89
CA GLU A 37 -12.66 -3.42 -2.90
C GLU A 37 -11.48 -2.55 -3.28
N HIS A 38 -11.77 -1.36 -3.78
CA HIS A 38 -10.72 -0.42 -4.13
C HIS A 38 -11.18 1.02 -4.01
N TRP A 39 -10.24 1.91 -3.79
CA TRP A 39 -10.46 3.34 -3.86
C TRP A 39 -9.21 4.05 -4.34
N ASN A 40 -9.38 5.25 -4.90
CA ASN A 40 -8.27 6.16 -5.10
C ASN A 40 -8.21 7.13 -3.93
N GLN A 41 -6.98 7.43 -3.50
CA GLN A 41 -6.71 8.40 -2.46
C GLN A 41 -5.70 9.43 -2.98
N ARG A 42 -5.96 10.71 -2.69
CA ARG A 42 -5.01 11.78 -2.95
C ARG A 42 -4.25 12.08 -1.67
N VAL A 43 -2.93 11.95 -1.73
CA VAL A 43 -2.01 12.33 -0.66
C VAL A 43 -1.44 13.70 -0.99
N THR A 44 -1.53 14.64 -0.05
CA THR A 44 -0.98 15.99 -0.18
C THR A 44 0.02 16.24 0.93
N ILE A 45 1.21 16.71 0.59
CA ILE A 45 2.25 17.12 1.54
C ILE A 45 2.48 18.61 1.39
N VAL A 46 2.47 19.33 2.51
CA VAL A 46 2.73 20.77 2.59
C VAL A 46 3.95 21.00 3.45
N ILE A 47 4.97 21.63 2.87
CA ILE A 47 6.21 22.00 3.53
C ILE A 47 6.25 23.52 3.67
N GLU A 48 6.54 23.99 4.87
CA GLU A 48 6.88 25.40 5.10
C GLU A 48 8.38 25.58 4.86
N THR A 49 8.74 26.63 4.11
CA THR A 49 10.12 27.05 3.88
C THR A 49 10.27 28.54 4.18
N PRO A 50 11.50 29.05 4.37
CA PRO A 50 11.72 30.50 4.52
C PRO A 50 11.23 31.34 3.32
N GLY A 51 11.14 30.73 2.13
CA GLY A 51 10.64 31.37 0.91
C GLY A 51 9.12 31.28 0.73
N GLY A 52 8.41 30.64 1.65
CA GLY A 52 6.98 30.37 1.57
C GLY A 52 6.65 28.88 1.56
N GLU A 53 5.36 28.57 1.48
CA GLU A 53 4.88 27.18 1.45
C GLU A 53 5.06 26.56 0.06
N VAL A 54 5.54 25.31 0.06
CA VAL A 54 5.58 24.46 -1.12
C VAL A 54 4.71 23.23 -0.86
N SER A 55 3.92 22.83 -1.85
CA SER A 55 2.99 21.72 -1.70
C SER A 55 3.01 20.80 -2.91
N GLY A 56 3.00 19.50 -2.65
CA GLY A 56 2.84 18.46 -3.66
C GLY A 56 1.60 17.62 -3.41
N ARG A 57 1.07 16.99 -4.46
CA ARG A 57 -0.02 16.03 -4.35
C ARG A 57 0.15 14.88 -5.33
N VAL A 58 -0.27 13.69 -4.93
CA VAL A 58 -0.25 12.48 -5.76
C VAL A 58 -1.52 11.69 -5.52
N VAL A 59 -2.06 11.06 -6.56
CA VAL A 59 -3.19 10.13 -6.46
C VAL A 59 -2.67 8.71 -6.58
N GLN A 60 -3.02 7.89 -5.60
CA GLN A 60 -2.67 6.48 -5.50
C GLN A 60 -3.94 5.66 -5.45
N ARG A 61 -3.88 4.42 -5.93
CA ARG A 61 -4.96 3.46 -5.80
C ARG A 61 -4.64 2.47 -4.68
N VAL A 62 -5.64 2.16 -3.87
CA VAL A 62 -5.56 1.10 -2.87
C VAL A 62 -6.54 0.02 -3.29
N ASP A 63 -6.02 -1.20 -3.43
CA ASP A 63 -6.78 -2.43 -3.61
C ASP A 63 -6.75 -3.20 -2.30
N TRP A 64 -7.93 -3.54 -1.79
CA TRP A 64 -8.13 -4.34 -0.59
C TRP A 64 -8.77 -5.67 -0.99
N GLU A 65 -8.23 -6.76 -0.45
CA GLU A 65 -8.83 -8.09 -0.54
C GLU A 65 -9.02 -8.64 0.86
N GLY A 66 -10.21 -9.16 1.18
CA GLY A 66 -10.48 -9.75 2.49
C GLY A 66 -11.65 -10.72 2.48
N THR A 67 -11.82 -11.46 3.58
CA THR A 67 -12.84 -12.52 3.67
C THR A 67 -14.16 -12.00 4.21
N ARG A 68 -15.29 -12.32 3.55
CA ARG A 68 -16.67 -12.10 4.05
C ARG A 68 -17.39 -13.43 4.31
N GLY A 69 -18.51 -13.37 5.03
CA GLY A 69 -19.48 -14.48 5.15
C GLY A 69 -19.34 -15.39 6.37
N LEU A 70 -19.96 -16.57 6.30
CA LEU A 70 -20.05 -17.52 7.43
C LEU A 70 -18.67 -17.93 7.96
N TYR A 71 -17.66 -17.95 7.07
CA TYR A 71 -16.27 -18.19 7.42
C TYR A 71 -15.69 -17.18 8.42
N LYS A 72 -15.97 -15.88 8.23
CA LYS A 72 -15.61 -14.82 9.19
C LYS A 72 -16.24 -15.11 10.55
N SER A 73 -17.51 -15.51 10.56
CA SER A 73 -18.25 -15.79 11.80
C SER A 73 -17.79 -17.06 12.56
N ILE A 74 -17.26 -18.07 11.86
CA ILE A 74 -16.84 -19.35 12.47
C ILE A 74 -15.34 -19.41 12.81
N THR A 75 -14.50 -18.61 12.15
CA THR A 75 -13.04 -18.65 12.37
C THR A 75 -12.55 -17.65 13.41
N SER A 76 -13.34 -16.64 13.78
CA SER A 76 -13.19 -15.73 14.92
C SER A 76 -11.75 -15.44 15.37
N GLY A 77 -10.85 -15.24 14.41
CA GLY A 77 -9.49 -14.79 14.61
C GLY A 77 -9.40 -13.43 13.93
N SER A 78 -8.86 -12.44 14.65
CA SER A 78 -8.68 -11.06 14.20
C SER A 78 -8.49 -10.95 12.68
N ASP A 79 -9.24 -10.05 12.03
CA ASP A 79 -9.14 -9.70 10.59
C ASP A 79 -7.69 -9.42 10.11
N ALA A 80 -6.76 -9.30 11.05
CA ALA A 80 -5.32 -9.18 10.86
C ALA A 80 -4.62 -10.34 10.11
N GLY A 81 -5.24 -11.52 9.95
CA GLY A 81 -4.59 -12.68 9.33
C GLY A 81 -4.84 -12.89 7.82
N GLN A 82 -5.97 -12.41 7.29
CA GLN A 82 -6.50 -12.86 5.98
C GLN A 82 -6.87 -11.72 5.02
N THR A 83 -6.47 -10.48 5.32
CA THR A 83 -6.68 -9.36 4.41
C THR A 83 -5.36 -8.98 3.74
N SER A 84 -5.40 -8.66 2.46
CA SER A 84 -4.27 -8.10 1.72
C SER A 84 -4.59 -6.68 1.27
N ILE A 85 -3.59 -5.80 1.33
CA ILE A 85 -3.68 -4.42 0.86
C ILE A 85 -2.55 -4.19 -0.12
N ARG A 86 -2.89 -3.62 -1.26
CA ARG A 86 -1.94 -3.25 -2.30
C ARG A 86 -2.14 -1.79 -2.65
N VAL A 87 -1.07 -1.01 -2.60
CA VAL A 87 -1.05 0.37 -3.09
C VAL A 87 -0.37 0.40 -4.45
N THR A 88 -1.00 1.03 -5.43
CA THR A 88 -0.50 1.22 -6.79
C THR A 88 -0.51 2.70 -7.17
N GLY A 89 0.33 3.08 -8.12
CA GLY A 89 0.60 4.46 -8.53
C GLY A 89 2.04 4.86 -8.26
N GLU A 90 2.23 6.12 -7.86
CA GLU A 90 3.56 6.70 -7.63
C GLU A 90 3.70 7.33 -6.23
N ALA A 91 4.94 7.37 -5.77
CA ALA A 91 5.37 8.20 -4.66
C ALA A 91 5.16 9.67 -5.02
N LEU A 92 4.83 10.48 -4.02
CA LEU A 92 4.82 11.93 -4.19
C LEU A 92 6.26 12.40 -4.36
N ALA A 93 6.55 13.14 -5.43
CA ALA A 93 7.82 13.83 -5.63
C ALA A 93 7.60 15.34 -5.51
N LEU A 94 8.28 15.98 -4.56
CA LEU A 94 8.15 17.41 -4.27
C LEU A 94 9.52 18.06 -4.20
N GLU A 95 9.76 19.04 -5.05
CA GLU A 95 10.93 19.92 -4.93
C GLU A 95 10.71 20.88 -3.74
N VAL A 96 11.51 20.73 -2.69
CA VAL A 96 11.38 21.51 -1.45
C VAL A 96 12.21 22.79 -1.53
N THR A 97 13.43 22.66 -2.04
CA THR A 97 14.31 23.78 -2.40
C THR A 97 14.91 23.50 -3.78
N PRO A 98 15.44 24.50 -4.51
CA PRO A 98 15.94 24.30 -5.86
C PRO A 98 16.92 23.12 -5.96
N GLY A 99 16.57 22.13 -6.79
CA GLY A 99 17.33 20.90 -7.02
C GLY A 99 17.23 19.85 -5.91
N ARG A 100 16.43 20.07 -4.85
CA ARG A 100 16.33 19.16 -3.71
C ARG A 100 14.93 18.64 -3.52
N TRP A 101 14.80 17.33 -3.68
CA TRP A 101 13.52 16.63 -3.79
C TRP A 101 13.23 15.78 -2.57
N LEU A 102 12.01 15.92 -2.06
CA LEU A 102 11.41 15.05 -1.06
C LEU A 102 10.50 14.05 -1.75
N PHE A 103 10.62 12.79 -1.38
CA PHE A 103 9.76 11.71 -1.85
C PHE A 103 8.96 11.12 -0.69
N ALA A 104 7.64 11.02 -0.84
CA ALA A 104 6.78 10.30 0.09
C ALA A 104 6.41 8.94 -0.51
N LEU A 105 6.99 7.87 0.06
CA LEU A 105 6.99 6.54 -0.54
C LEU A 105 5.63 5.84 -0.52
N LEU A 106 5.42 4.94 -1.49
CA LEU A 106 4.26 4.03 -1.56
C LEU A 106 4.31 2.91 -0.53
N LYS A 107 5.50 2.58 -0.05
CA LYS A 107 5.73 1.50 0.93
C LYS A 107 6.86 1.93 1.85
N GLY A 108 6.66 1.77 3.14
CA GLY A 108 7.72 1.96 4.13
C GLY A 108 8.63 0.73 4.22
N ASP A 109 9.71 0.90 4.97
CA ASP A 109 10.55 -0.21 5.42
C ASP A 109 9.97 -0.82 6.72
N ASN A 110 10.34 -2.06 7.04
CA ASN A 110 9.79 -2.80 8.18
C ASN A 110 9.97 -2.00 9.49
N GLY A 111 8.88 -1.78 10.23
CA GLY A 111 8.90 -1.08 11.53
C GLY A 111 8.75 0.45 11.49
N TRP A 112 8.36 1.03 10.34
CA TRP A 112 8.09 2.46 10.19
C TRP A 112 6.59 2.80 10.41
N GLN A 113 6.30 4.00 10.93
CA GLN A 113 4.94 4.46 11.25
C GLN A 113 4.16 4.89 10.00
N GLY A 114 3.08 4.18 9.66
CA GLY A 114 2.23 4.50 8.51
C GLY A 114 2.50 3.55 7.34
N GLU A 115 1.94 2.35 7.41
CA GLU A 115 1.87 1.46 6.24
C GLU A 115 1.02 2.13 5.17
N PRO A 116 1.59 2.54 4.03
CA PRO A 116 0.79 3.20 3.02
C PRO A 116 -0.27 2.21 2.51
N GLY A 117 -1.49 2.72 2.35
CA GLY A 117 -2.69 1.90 2.12
C GLY A 117 -3.57 1.74 3.36
N LEU A 118 -3.01 1.88 4.57
CA LEU A 118 -3.78 1.95 5.82
C LEU A 118 -4.14 3.37 6.24
N ASN A 119 -3.50 4.39 5.65
CA ASN A 119 -3.68 5.79 6.03
C ASN A 119 -5.16 6.21 6.08
N ALA A 120 -5.95 5.84 5.06
CA ALA A 120 -7.39 6.10 5.03
C ALA A 120 -8.12 5.41 6.20
N GLY A 121 -7.79 4.15 6.48
CA GLY A 121 -8.34 3.41 7.62
C GLY A 121 -8.00 4.05 8.97
N TYR A 122 -6.79 4.57 9.14
CA TYR A 122 -6.38 5.28 10.36
C TYR A 122 -7.16 6.57 10.59
N VAL A 123 -7.46 7.34 9.55
CA VAL A 123 -8.16 8.63 9.71
C VAL A 123 -9.69 8.53 9.63
N ILE A 124 -10.23 7.48 9.02
CA ILE A 124 -11.68 7.31 8.81
C ILE A 124 -12.27 6.21 9.70
N ALA A 125 -11.66 5.02 9.74
CA ALA A 125 -12.22 3.84 10.39
C ALA A 125 -11.87 3.74 11.88
N VAL A 126 -10.61 3.99 12.25
CA VAL A 126 -10.14 3.91 13.65
C VAL A 126 -10.92 4.84 14.59
N PRO A 127 -11.23 6.10 14.24
CA PRO A 127 -12.05 6.98 15.09
C PRO A 127 -13.48 6.45 15.35
N LYS A 128 -13.98 5.54 14.49
CA LYS A 128 -15.28 4.88 14.64
C LYS A 128 -15.19 3.56 15.43
N GLY A 129 -13.99 3.17 15.86
CA GLY A 129 -13.74 1.92 16.59
C GLY A 129 -13.53 0.70 15.69
N HIS A 130 -13.42 0.88 14.37
CA HIS A 130 -13.11 -0.20 13.43
C HIS A 130 -11.60 -0.32 13.21
N HIS A 131 -11.13 -1.52 12.90
CA HIS A 131 -9.72 -1.72 12.57
C HIS A 131 -9.44 -1.16 11.17
N ALA A 132 -8.29 -0.48 10.97
CA ALA A 132 -7.96 0.21 9.70
C ALA A 132 -7.99 -0.69 8.44
N ARG A 133 -7.90 -2.01 8.63
CA ARG A 133 -7.86 -3.04 7.58
C ARG A 133 -9.07 -3.98 7.57
N SER A 134 -10.02 -3.83 8.50
CA SER A 134 -11.19 -4.72 8.54
C SER A 134 -12.18 -4.38 7.42
N ALA A 135 -13.06 -5.32 7.10
CA ALA A 135 -14.12 -5.08 6.12
C ALA A 135 -15.00 -3.88 6.52
N GLU A 136 -15.31 -3.73 7.81
CA GLU A 136 -16.06 -2.59 8.35
C GLU A 136 -15.30 -1.26 8.16
N GLY A 137 -13.97 -1.28 8.33
CA GLY A 137 -13.15 -0.10 8.07
C GLY A 137 -13.08 0.26 6.59
N VAL A 138 -13.09 -0.73 5.70
CA VAL A 138 -13.18 -0.51 4.26
C VAL A 138 -14.55 0.04 3.88
N ASP A 139 -15.63 -0.50 4.42
CA ASP A 139 -16.99 0.01 4.22
C ASP A 139 -17.07 1.50 4.63
N ASP A 140 -16.43 1.87 5.75
CA ASP A 140 -16.32 3.27 6.18
C ASP A 140 -15.56 4.18 5.21
N ILE A 141 -14.48 3.69 4.60
CA ILE A 141 -13.68 4.44 3.60
C ILE A 141 -14.48 4.63 2.32
N LEU A 142 -15.15 3.57 1.84
CA LEU A 142 -15.94 3.62 0.62
C LEU A 142 -17.15 4.55 0.76
N ALA A 143 -17.75 4.61 1.95
CA ALA A 143 -18.84 5.51 2.28
C ALA A 143 -18.41 6.95 2.60
N TYR A 144 -17.10 7.21 2.75
CA TYR A 144 -16.60 8.55 3.09
C TYR A 144 -16.79 9.53 1.92
N PRO A 145 -17.19 10.79 2.16
CA PRO A 145 -17.31 11.80 1.11
C PRO A 145 -16.04 11.96 0.29
N LYS A 146 -16.19 11.99 -1.04
CA LYS A 146 -15.07 12.20 -1.96
C LYS A 146 -14.57 13.65 -1.89
N ASP A 147 -13.27 13.82 -2.17
CA ASP A 147 -12.57 15.11 -2.24
C ASP A 147 -12.74 15.98 -0.99
N GLN A 148 -12.81 15.31 0.17
CA GLN A 148 -12.79 15.93 1.49
C GLN A 148 -11.44 15.65 2.18
N PRO A 149 -10.53 16.64 2.26
CA PRO A 149 -9.23 16.49 2.92
C PRO A 149 -9.35 16.22 4.41
N LEU A 150 -8.68 15.16 4.85
CA LEU A 150 -8.40 14.83 6.25
C LEU A 150 -6.92 15.03 6.54
N GLU A 151 -6.60 15.59 7.70
CA GLU A 151 -5.21 15.64 8.16
C GLU A 151 -4.77 14.26 8.64
N LEU A 152 -3.60 13.83 8.19
CA LEU A 152 -2.99 12.60 8.65
C LEU A 152 -2.29 12.86 10.00
N PRO A 153 -2.55 12.05 11.04
CA PRO A 153 -1.76 12.10 12.26
C PRO A 153 -0.32 11.62 11.98
N PRO A 154 0.68 12.01 12.79
CA PRO A 154 2.08 11.65 12.58
C PRO A 154 2.33 10.17 12.37
N GLU A 155 1.56 9.31 13.05
CA GLU A 155 1.69 7.85 12.99
C GLU A 155 1.23 7.27 11.64
N ALA A 156 0.50 8.05 10.83
CA ALA A 156 0.02 7.69 9.49
C ALA A 156 0.76 8.45 8.37
N TRP A 157 1.83 9.17 8.70
CA TRP A 157 2.63 9.85 7.68
C TRP A 157 3.41 8.85 6.83
N PRO A 158 3.45 9.03 5.50
CA PRO A 158 4.26 8.18 4.64
C PRO A 158 5.75 8.33 4.99
N MET A 159 6.51 7.26 4.77
CA MET A 159 7.96 7.33 4.88
C MET A 159 8.51 8.36 3.89
N LEU A 160 9.25 9.33 4.42
CA LEU A 160 9.87 10.40 3.65
C LEU A 160 11.34 10.08 3.36
N VAL A 161 11.76 10.27 2.11
CA VAL A 161 13.16 10.12 1.70
C VAL A 161 13.59 11.27 0.78
N THR A 162 14.89 11.48 0.70
CA THR A 162 15.55 12.36 -0.28
C THR A 162 16.74 11.62 -0.87
N PHE A 163 17.31 12.16 -1.93
CA PHE A 163 18.64 11.80 -2.42
C PHE A 163 19.57 12.99 -2.18
N ASP A 164 20.78 12.76 -1.69
CA ASP A 164 21.79 13.84 -1.66
C ASP A 164 22.28 14.16 -3.07
N ASP A 165 22.31 13.17 -3.96
CA ASP A 165 22.49 13.30 -5.40
C ASP A 165 21.39 12.51 -6.10
N ILE A 166 20.43 13.20 -6.70
CA ILE A 166 19.25 12.60 -7.32
C ILE A 166 19.58 11.69 -8.52
N THR A 167 20.79 11.78 -9.05
CA THR A 167 21.27 10.89 -10.13
C THR A 167 21.87 9.59 -9.59
N LYS A 168 22.08 9.50 -8.28
CA LYS A 168 22.75 8.40 -7.59
C LYS A 168 21.84 7.75 -6.53
N PRO A 169 21.23 6.61 -6.84
CA PRO A 169 20.28 5.95 -5.94
C PRO A 169 20.86 5.59 -4.56
N GLU A 170 22.16 5.33 -4.47
CA GLU A 170 22.86 5.01 -3.23
C GLU A 170 22.89 6.17 -2.22
N THR A 171 22.62 7.38 -2.67
CA THR A 171 22.53 8.56 -1.81
C THR A 171 21.15 8.76 -1.20
N VAL A 172 20.24 7.78 -1.38
CA VAL A 172 18.95 7.79 -0.72
C VAL A 172 19.14 7.83 0.80
N ARG A 173 18.45 8.76 1.44
CA ARG A 173 18.41 8.85 2.90
C ARG A 173 17.02 9.18 3.38
N ARG A 174 16.71 8.68 4.57
CA ARG A 174 15.46 8.97 5.27
C ARG A 174 15.45 10.43 5.70
N VAL A 175 14.28 11.04 5.60
CA VAL A 175 13.99 12.37 6.16
C VAL A 175 13.12 12.14 7.39
N ASP A 176 13.52 12.71 8.53
CA ASP A 176 12.67 12.73 9.72
C ASP A 176 11.59 13.80 9.52
N PRO A 177 10.29 13.46 9.52
CA PRO A 177 9.21 14.44 9.41
C PRO A 177 9.26 15.54 10.49
N ALA A 178 9.84 15.25 11.67
CA ALA A 178 10.00 16.21 12.76
C ALA A 178 11.23 17.12 12.59
N ASP A 179 12.17 16.78 11.69
CA ASP A 179 13.40 17.54 11.46
C ASP A 179 13.80 17.55 9.97
N LEU A 180 12.94 18.16 9.15
CA LEU A 180 13.29 18.42 7.74
C LEU A 180 14.45 19.40 7.62
N ALA A 181 14.70 20.25 8.62
CA ALA A 181 15.74 21.27 8.59
C ALA A 181 17.15 20.66 8.52
N ALA A 182 17.37 19.52 9.19
CA ALA A 182 18.62 18.75 9.08
C ALA A 182 18.93 18.30 7.63
N VAL A 183 17.90 18.18 6.80
CA VAL A 183 18.04 17.81 5.40
C VAL A 183 18.07 19.04 4.53
N PHE A 184 17.03 19.88 4.57
CA PHE A 184 16.73 20.92 3.58
C PHE A 184 17.18 22.33 3.98
N GLY A 185 17.69 22.52 5.20
CA GLY A 185 18.18 23.80 5.71
C GLY A 185 17.24 24.44 6.74
N ALA A 186 17.76 25.45 7.45
CA ALA A 186 17.05 26.11 8.53
C ALA A 186 15.71 26.72 8.08
N GLY A 187 14.68 26.56 8.91
CA GLY A 187 13.33 27.06 8.64
C GLY A 187 12.48 26.20 7.71
N VAL A 188 12.98 25.03 7.28
CA VAL A 188 12.19 24.04 6.54
C VAL A 188 11.54 23.04 7.50
N ARG A 189 10.22 22.88 7.42
CA ARG A 189 9.47 21.92 8.25
C ARG A 189 8.24 21.37 7.54
N LEU A 190 7.85 20.13 7.88
CA LEU A 190 6.57 19.58 7.46
C LEU A 190 5.45 20.35 8.15
N LYS A 191 4.58 20.98 7.36
CA LYS A 191 3.43 21.75 7.88
C LYS A 191 2.20 20.86 8.01
N ALA A 192 1.92 20.04 7.00
CA ALA A 192 0.78 19.12 7.01
C ALA A 192 0.99 17.96 6.04
N ALA A 193 0.42 16.81 6.37
CA ALA A 193 0.14 15.73 5.44
C ALA A 193 -1.37 15.50 5.45
N LYS A 194 -1.97 15.39 4.26
CA LYS A 194 -3.42 15.23 4.09
C LYS A 194 -3.74 14.05 3.20
N LEU A 195 -4.90 13.47 3.43
CA LEU A 195 -5.46 12.39 2.64
C LEU A 195 -6.93 12.70 2.33
N GLU A 196 -7.35 12.38 1.11
CA GLU A 196 -8.76 12.39 0.73
C GLU A 196 -9.04 11.21 -0.19
N VAL A 197 -10.22 10.62 -0.07
CA VAL A 197 -10.73 9.65 -1.03
C VAL A 197 -11.22 10.43 -2.27
N THR A 198 -10.87 10.00 -3.48
CA THR A 198 -11.16 10.76 -4.70
C THR A 198 -11.50 9.83 -5.87
N ASP A 199 -12.14 10.35 -6.90
CA ASP A 199 -12.35 9.65 -8.17
C ASP A 199 -11.33 10.06 -9.25
N ALA A 200 -10.39 10.94 -8.92
CA ALA A 200 -9.33 11.32 -9.85
C ALA A 200 -8.46 10.12 -10.25
N ALA A 201 -7.93 10.18 -11.47
CA ALA A 201 -7.03 9.15 -11.97
C ALA A 201 -5.73 9.06 -11.14
N VAL A 202 -5.19 7.84 -11.06
CA VAL A 202 -3.88 7.57 -10.46
C VAL A 202 -2.82 8.42 -11.16
N THR A 203 -1.90 8.99 -10.38
CA THR A 203 -0.81 9.81 -10.93
C THR A 203 0.28 8.91 -11.49
N GLU A 204 0.76 9.26 -12.68
CA GLU A 204 1.78 8.52 -13.41
C GLU A 204 2.81 9.47 -14.04
N GLY A 205 4.03 8.98 -14.24
CA GLY A 205 5.14 9.65 -14.93
C GLY A 205 5.84 10.74 -14.14
N ARG A 206 5.43 11.05 -12.89
CA ARG A 206 6.06 12.11 -12.08
C ARG A 206 7.40 11.67 -11.55
N VAL A 207 7.48 10.48 -10.95
CA VAL A 207 8.73 9.97 -10.37
C VAL A 207 9.77 9.76 -11.47
N GLU A 208 9.42 9.11 -12.58
CA GLU A 208 10.34 8.92 -13.70
C GLU A 208 10.70 10.24 -14.38
N GLY A 209 9.80 11.23 -14.39
CA GLY A 209 10.11 12.57 -14.87
C GLY A 209 11.16 13.32 -14.03
N VAL A 210 11.29 12.96 -12.75
CA VAL A 210 12.27 13.56 -11.82
C VAL A 210 13.57 12.76 -11.78
N LEU A 211 13.49 11.44 -11.63
CA LEU A 211 14.64 10.56 -11.44
C LEU A 211 15.27 10.10 -12.76
N GLY A 212 14.51 10.11 -13.86
CA GLY A 212 14.88 9.51 -15.13
C GLY A 212 14.40 8.06 -15.26
N THR A 213 14.07 7.64 -16.48
CA THR A 213 13.52 6.30 -16.79
C THR A 213 14.53 5.16 -16.57
N ASP A 214 15.83 5.45 -16.64
CA ASP A 214 16.90 4.48 -16.44
C ASP A 214 17.41 4.39 -14.99
N PHE A 215 16.90 5.26 -14.09
CA PHE A 215 17.34 5.34 -12.70
C PHE A 215 17.22 4.02 -11.95
N PHE A 216 16.03 3.40 -12.01
CA PHE A 216 15.78 2.14 -11.33
C PHE A 216 16.51 0.96 -11.98
N LEU A 217 16.82 1.03 -13.28
CA LEU A 217 17.64 0.02 -13.96
C LEU A 217 19.10 0.08 -13.48
N LYS A 218 19.65 1.30 -13.35
CA LYS A 218 20.98 1.53 -12.77
C LYS A 218 21.04 1.03 -11.33
N TRP A 219 20.03 1.33 -10.53
CA TRP A 219 19.94 0.87 -9.14
C TRP A 219 19.90 -0.67 -9.06
N ALA A 220 19.05 -1.32 -9.86
CA ALA A 220 18.95 -2.78 -9.88
C ALA A 220 20.25 -3.44 -10.34
N LYS A 221 20.92 -2.88 -11.35
CA LYS A 221 22.24 -3.35 -11.81
C LYS A 221 23.25 -3.29 -10.67
N ARG A 222 23.31 -2.18 -9.93
CA ARG A 222 24.21 -2.03 -8.78
C ARG A 222 23.91 -3.05 -7.69
N HIS A 223 22.64 -3.25 -7.34
CA HIS A 223 22.24 -4.24 -6.34
C HIS A 223 22.76 -5.64 -6.71
N LYS A 224 22.65 -6.01 -8.00
CA LYS A 224 23.20 -7.26 -8.53
C LYS A 224 24.73 -7.32 -8.47
N GLU A 225 25.43 -6.23 -8.77
CA GLU A 225 26.89 -6.14 -8.66
C GLU A 225 27.36 -6.31 -7.20
N GLU A 226 26.65 -5.72 -6.23
CA GLU A 226 26.96 -5.87 -4.80
C GLU A 226 26.69 -7.28 -4.28
N LEU A 227 25.65 -7.94 -4.80
CA LEU A 227 25.34 -9.35 -4.49
C LEU A 227 26.40 -10.31 -5.04
N ALA A 228 27.05 -9.97 -6.15
CA ALA A 228 28.06 -10.82 -6.79
C ALA A 228 29.44 -10.78 -6.10
N LYS A 229 29.64 -9.90 -5.11
CA LYS A 229 30.89 -9.81 -4.35
C LYS A 229 30.95 -10.89 -3.27
N ASP A 230 32.16 -11.40 -3.04
CA ASP A 230 32.47 -12.26 -1.90
C ASP A 230 32.16 -11.52 -0.58
N ASN A 231 31.79 -12.25 0.48
CA ASN A 231 31.35 -11.72 1.78
C ASN A 231 30.11 -10.81 1.73
N THR A 232 29.13 -11.15 0.91
CA THR A 232 27.85 -10.42 0.78
C THR A 232 27.20 -10.08 2.13
N MET A 233 27.28 -10.97 3.12
CA MET A 233 26.69 -10.74 4.45
C MET A 233 27.39 -9.64 5.27
N GLU A 234 28.66 -9.34 4.99
CA GLU A 234 29.44 -8.30 5.68
C GLU A 234 29.44 -6.98 4.91
N ASN A 235 28.88 -6.95 3.70
CA ASN A 235 28.93 -5.78 2.83
C ASN A 235 28.04 -4.65 3.42
N PRO A 236 28.62 -3.47 3.74
CA PRO A 236 27.88 -2.35 4.33
C PRO A 236 26.70 -1.87 3.49
N TYR A 237 26.73 -2.13 2.16
CA TYR A 237 25.62 -1.82 1.28
C TYR A 237 24.32 -2.49 1.74
N PHE A 238 24.33 -3.78 2.11
CA PHE A 238 23.11 -4.49 2.53
C PHE A 238 22.57 -4.05 3.90
N GLN A 239 23.35 -3.29 4.67
CA GLN A 239 22.90 -2.64 5.90
C GLN A 239 22.32 -1.24 5.65
N SER A 240 22.50 -0.69 4.45
CA SER A 240 22.06 0.66 4.09
C SER A 240 20.56 0.73 3.77
N LEU A 241 20.02 1.96 3.77
CA LEU A 241 18.69 2.20 3.20
C LEU A 241 18.64 1.87 1.71
N ALA A 242 19.73 2.14 0.98
CA ALA A 242 19.80 1.95 -0.46
C ALA A 242 19.64 0.49 -0.91
N ALA A 243 19.98 -0.48 -0.06
CA ALA A 243 19.76 -1.90 -0.35
C ALA A 243 18.33 -2.38 -0.07
N ARG A 244 17.54 -1.62 0.68
CA ARG A 244 16.15 -1.97 1.04
C ARG A 244 15.12 -1.28 0.14
N MET A 245 15.57 -0.39 -0.75
CA MET A 245 14.73 0.39 -1.64
C MET A 245 14.81 -0.16 -3.08
N TYR A 246 13.64 -0.29 -3.70
CA TYR A 246 13.48 -0.80 -5.07
C TYR A 246 12.44 0.02 -5.81
N LYS A 247 12.29 -0.17 -7.13
CA LYS A 247 11.31 0.59 -7.94
C LYS A 247 9.91 0.60 -7.32
N ASN A 248 9.46 -0.53 -6.77
CA ASN A 248 8.11 -0.72 -6.25
C ASN A 248 7.74 0.11 -5.00
N VAL A 249 8.71 0.67 -4.28
CA VAL A 249 8.43 1.61 -3.18
C VAL A 249 8.21 3.04 -3.68
N PHE A 250 8.62 3.32 -4.93
CA PHE A 250 8.41 4.60 -5.61
C PHE A 250 7.32 4.54 -6.68
N ILE A 251 7.21 3.43 -7.41
CA ILE A 251 6.30 3.23 -8.54
C ILE A 251 5.84 1.77 -8.51
N GLU A 252 4.55 1.54 -8.30
CA GLU A 252 3.94 0.22 -8.33
C GLU A 252 2.81 0.23 -9.38
N GLY A 253 2.92 -0.62 -10.40
CA GLY A 253 1.88 -0.75 -11.41
C GLY A 253 0.64 -1.48 -10.88
N SER A 254 -0.51 -1.19 -11.49
CA SER A 254 -1.70 -2.03 -11.36
C SER A 254 -1.37 -3.45 -11.85
N ALA A 255 -1.75 -4.47 -11.08
CA ALA A 255 -1.71 -5.83 -11.60
C ALA A 255 -2.69 -5.92 -12.79
N GLN A 256 -2.23 -6.46 -13.92
CA GLN A 256 -3.07 -6.80 -15.06
C GLN A 256 -3.83 -8.10 -14.79
#